data_AF-M1A367-F1
#
_entry.id   AF-M1A367-F1
#
_cell.length_a   1.000
_cell.length_b   1.000
_cell.length_c   1.000
_cell.angle_alpha   90.00
_cell.angle_beta   90.00
_cell.angle_gamma   90.00
#
_symmetry.space_group_name_H-M   'P 1'
#
loop_
_entity.id
_entity.type
_entity.pdbx_description
1 polymer ?
#
loop_
_entity_poly.entity_id
_entity_poly.type
_entity_poly.pdbx_seq_one_letter_code
_entity_poly.pdbx_strand_id
1 'polypeptide(L)'
;MAAAALAYKCMEVAYMRVIYSSQSDANRYRNELQTALQIFPPGESPFSSISDVDNLNNPTIVDMAASAKVVGSPQVAGTHVISAGSGSSFTQLINLAQAVNFAMEGSRKSRVAFAAVYPGPGDSQCKEGALSVKKALDFNFQDVDGLLRLVRVAMEAISH
;
A
#
# COMPACT_ATOMS: atom_id res chain seq x y z
N MET A 1 20.08 -21.40 12.98
CA MET A 1 18.63 -21.09 12.87
C MET A 1 18.17 -20.05 13.91
N ALA A 2 18.58 -20.10 15.19
CA ALA A 2 18.20 -19.09 16.19
C ALA A 2 18.69 -17.67 15.83
N ALA A 3 19.95 -17.54 15.41
CA ALA A 3 20.49 -16.28 14.87
C ALA A 3 19.73 -15.78 13.64
N ALA A 4 19.21 -16.70 12.80
CA ALA A 4 18.39 -16.33 11.65
C ALA A 4 17.03 -15.78 12.09
N ALA A 5 16.41 -16.32 13.15
CA ALA A 5 15.19 -15.76 13.72
C ALA A 5 15.39 -14.31 14.20
N LEU A 6 16.52 -14.02 14.85
CA LEU A 6 16.90 -12.67 15.27
C LEU A 6 17.14 -11.75 14.06
N ALA A 7 17.84 -12.23 13.02
CA ALA A 7 18.06 -11.44 11.80
C ALA A 7 16.74 -11.08 11.09
N TYR A 8 15.82 -12.03 10.98
CA TYR A 8 14.49 -11.78 10.41
C TYR A 8 13.63 -10.84 11.26
N LYS A 9 13.81 -10.86 12.59
CA LYS A 9 13.19 -9.87 13.48
C LYS A 9 13.74 -8.46 13.24
N CYS A 10 15.05 -8.31 13.08
CA CYS A 10 15.66 -7.03 12.73
C CYS A 10 15.16 -6.53 11.36
N MET A 11 15.01 -7.43 10.38
CA MET A 11 14.41 -7.10 9.08
C MET A 11 12.95 -6.61 9.21
N GLU A 12 12.10 -7.31 9.97
CA GLU A 12 10.73 -6.89 10.28
C GLU A 12 10.71 -5.46 10.83
N VAL A 13 11.50 -5.21 11.87
CA VAL A 13 11.52 -3.90 12.55
C VAL A 13 12.06 -2.81 11.63
N ALA A 14 13.10 -3.07 10.84
CA ALA A 14 13.62 -2.11 9.88
C ALA A 14 12.56 -1.66 8.87
N TYR A 15 11.82 -2.60 8.28
CA TYR A 15 10.73 -2.27 7.36
C TYR A 15 9.56 -1.57 8.06
N MET A 16 9.18 -1.99 9.27
CA MET A 16 8.19 -1.28 10.06
C MET A 16 8.58 0.18 10.31
N ARG A 17 9.85 0.46 10.62
CA ARG A 17 10.32 1.85 10.80
C ARG A 17 10.17 2.68 9.53
N VAL A 18 10.48 2.12 8.36
CA VAL A 18 10.26 2.79 7.07
C VAL A 18 8.78 3.08 6.81
N ILE A 19 7.91 2.11 7.10
CA ILE A 19 6.46 2.25 6.89
C ILE A 19 5.90 3.36 7.78
N TYR A 20 6.25 3.34 9.07
CA TYR A 20 5.76 4.33 10.04
C TYR A 20 6.30 5.74 9.78
N SER A 21 7.56 5.89 9.37
CA SER A 21 8.10 7.21 9.02
C SER A 21 7.45 7.80 7.77
N SER A 22 6.86 6.96 6.91
CA SER A 22 6.29 7.37 5.62
C SER A 22 4.76 7.55 5.68
N GLN A 23 4.13 7.47 6.86
CA GLN A 23 2.66 7.42 6.96
C GLN A 23 1.98 8.73 6.54
N SER A 24 2.57 9.88 6.88
CA SER A 24 2.08 11.19 6.42
C SER A 24 2.18 11.33 4.90
N ASP A 25 3.26 10.80 4.32
CA ASP A 25 3.50 10.85 2.89
C ASP A 25 2.57 9.91 2.12
N ALA A 26 2.30 8.72 2.66
CA ALA A 26 1.37 7.76 2.07
C ALA A 26 -0.03 8.35 1.89
N ASN A 27 -0.52 9.10 2.88
CA ASN A 27 -1.82 9.75 2.78
C ASN A 27 -1.82 10.86 1.72
N ARG A 28 -0.72 11.63 1.62
CA ARG A 28 -0.55 12.63 0.56
C ARG A 28 -0.56 11.98 -0.82
N TYR A 29 0.22 10.93 -1.05
CA TYR A 29 0.28 10.22 -2.33
C TYR A 29 -1.07 9.66 -2.75
N ARG A 30 -1.82 9.12 -1.78
CA ARG A 30 -3.19 8.64 -2.03
C ARG A 30 -4.10 9.77 -2.50
N ASN A 31 -4.07 10.92 -1.84
CA ASN A 31 -4.88 12.07 -2.20
C ASN A 31 -4.50 12.64 -3.56
N GLU A 32 -3.20 12.81 -3.84
CA GLU A 32 -2.69 13.25 -5.15
C GLU A 32 -3.12 12.31 -6.28
N LEU A 33 -3.02 10.99 -6.05
CA LEU A 33 -3.44 9.99 -7.02
C LEU A 33 -4.96 10.02 -7.22
N GLN A 34 -5.73 10.15 -6.14
CA GLN A 34 -7.19 10.27 -6.21
C GLN A 34 -7.59 11.51 -7.00
N THR A 35 -6.98 12.67 -6.76
CA THR A 35 -7.25 13.90 -7.52
C THR A 35 -6.87 13.74 -8.98
N ALA A 36 -5.71 13.13 -9.30
CA ALA A 36 -5.29 12.90 -10.68
C ALA A 36 -6.21 11.93 -11.44
N LEU A 37 -6.79 10.94 -10.74
CA LEU A 37 -7.76 10.01 -11.30
C LEU A 37 -9.18 10.59 -11.37
N GLN A 38 -9.52 11.58 -10.53
CA GLN A 38 -10.81 12.27 -10.51
C GLN A 38 -10.93 13.41 -11.54
N ILE A 39 -9.96 13.64 -12.44
CA ILE A 39 -10.07 14.58 -13.58
C ILE A 39 -11.02 14.02 -14.68
N PHE A 40 -11.93 13.12 -14.32
CA PHE A 40 -13.09 12.83 -15.15
C PHE A 40 -14.14 13.89 -14.81
N PRO A 41 -14.56 14.77 -15.75
CA PRO A 41 -15.78 15.54 -15.53
C PRO A 41 -16.88 14.52 -15.21
N PRO A 42 -17.84 14.81 -14.31
CA PRO A 42 -19.10 14.06 -14.28
C PRO A 42 -19.78 14.32 -15.63
N GLY A 43 -19.35 13.57 -16.64
CA GLY A 43 -19.91 13.56 -17.97
C GLY A 43 -21.33 13.05 -17.81
N GLU A 44 -22.25 13.94 -18.10
CA GLU A 44 -23.67 13.70 -18.22
C GLU A 44 -23.90 12.38 -18.95
N SER A 45 -24.66 11.49 -18.32
CA SER A 45 -25.10 10.24 -18.91
C SER A 45 -25.85 10.53 -20.22
N PRO A 46 -25.52 9.88 -21.37
CA PRO A 46 -26.37 9.93 -22.55
C PRO A 46 -27.47 8.88 -22.38
N PHE A 47 -28.40 9.09 -21.45
CA PHE A 47 -29.69 8.39 -21.46
C PHE A 47 -30.74 9.35 -22.00
N SER A 48 -30.67 9.62 -23.30
CA SER A 48 -31.80 10.14 -24.06
C SER A 48 -32.80 9.00 -24.25
N SER A 49 -33.65 8.77 -23.25
CA SER A 49 -34.93 8.09 -23.44
C SER A 49 -35.83 9.01 -24.25
N ILE A 50 -35.98 8.69 -25.53
CA ILE A 50 -37.01 9.27 -26.40
C ILE A 50 -38.35 8.74 -25.86
N SER A 51 -39.04 9.58 -25.10
CA SER A 51 -40.45 9.37 -24.73
C SER A 51 -41.25 10.43 -25.46
N ASP A 52 -41.86 10.01 -26.57
CA ASP A 52 -42.91 10.75 -27.28
C ASP A 52 -44.02 11.14 -26.30
N VAL A 53 -44.17 12.44 -26.06
CA VAL A 53 -45.43 13.00 -25.58
C VAL A 53 -45.68 14.26 -26.39
N ASP A 54 -46.63 14.14 -27.30
CA ASP A 54 -47.28 15.23 -28.04
C ASP A 54 -47.66 16.37 -27.10
N ASN A 55 -47.20 17.59 -27.40
CA ASN A 55 -47.91 18.77 -26.94
C ASN A 55 -48.02 19.81 -28.05
N LEU A 56 -49.22 19.84 -28.61
CA LEU A 56 -49.71 20.67 -29.69
C LEU A 56 -50.05 22.08 -29.15
N ASN A 57 -49.28 23.11 -29.51
CA ASN A 57 -49.82 24.48 -29.61
C ASN A 57 -48.98 25.43 -30.50
N ASN A 58 -49.29 25.42 -31.81
CA ASN A 58 -49.47 26.56 -32.75
C ASN A 58 -48.34 27.62 -32.98
N PRO A 59 -48.36 28.44 -34.07
CA PRO A 59 -47.82 28.13 -35.39
C PRO A 59 -46.74 29.13 -35.88
N THR A 60 -45.81 28.59 -36.68
CA THR A 60 -45.13 29.11 -37.89
C THR A 60 -45.12 30.64 -38.17
N ILE A 61 -43.91 31.23 -38.30
CA ILE A 61 -43.29 31.73 -39.55
C ILE A 61 -41.90 32.38 -39.28
N VAL A 62 -40.86 31.66 -39.72
CA VAL A 62 -39.67 32.08 -40.51
C VAL A 62 -38.87 33.32 -40.06
N ASP A 63 -37.62 33.12 -39.59
CA ASP A 63 -36.38 33.27 -40.39
C ASP A 63 -35.13 33.36 -39.48
N MET A 64 -34.20 32.41 -39.56
CA MET A 64 -32.76 32.69 -39.36
C MET A 64 -31.90 31.48 -39.76
N ALA A 65 -31.25 31.67 -40.91
CA ALA A 65 -30.03 31.06 -41.41
C ALA A 65 -29.24 30.12 -40.48
N ALA A 66 -29.15 28.87 -40.95
CA ALA A 66 -27.96 28.02 -41.04
C ALA A 66 -26.80 28.27 -40.04
N SER A 67 -26.64 27.35 -39.09
CA SER A 67 -25.34 27.07 -38.47
C SER A 67 -25.04 25.57 -38.56
N ALA A 68 -24.53 25.15 -39.71
CA ALA A 68 -23.89 23.85 -39.87
C ALA A 68 -22.43 23.97 -39.39
N LYS A 69 -22.22 23.87 -38.07
CA LYS A 69 -20.89 23.73 -37.48
C LYS A 69 -20.44 22.29 -37.59
N VAL A 70 -20.02 21.89 -38.80
CA VAL A 70 -19.22 20.68 -39.04
C VAL A 70 -17.76 21.05 -38.76
N VAL A 71 -17.29 20.86 -37.54
CA VAL A 71 -15.84 20.70 -37.25
C VAL A 71 -15.68 19.85 -36.00
N GLY A 72 -15.08 18.67 -36.19
CA GLY A 72 -14.26 18.01 -35.16
C GLY A 72 -15.03 17.25 -34.10
N SER A 73 -15.30 15.97 -34.37
CA SER A 73 -15.33 14.96 -33.32
C SER A 73 -14.05 15.11 -32.48
N PRO A 74 -14.12 15.32 -31.16
CA PRO A 74 -12.96 15.03 -30.33
C PRO A 74 -12.88 13.51 -30.34
N GLN A 75 -11.88 13.00 -31.06
CA GLN A 75 -11.47 11.61 -30.95
C GLN A 75 -11.41 11.27 -29.47
N VAL A 76 -12.26 10.33 -29.07
CA VAL A 76 -12.13 9.54 -27.85
C VAL A 76 -10.90 8.66 -28.07
N ALA A 77 -9.72 9.28 -28.06
CA ALA A 77 -8.46 8.59 -27.92
C ALA A 77 -8.30 8.34 -26.43
N GLY A 78 -8.81 7.19 -25.98
CA GLY A 78 -8.49 6.63 -24.69
C GLY A 78 -6.98 6.45 -24.59
N THR A 79 -6.30 7.44 -24.03
CA THR A 79 -4.94 7.28 -23.52
C THR A 79 -4.98 7.90 -22.14
N HIS A 80 -5.09 7.03 -21.14
CA HIS A 80 -4.98 7.36 -19.72
C HIS A 80 -3.57 7.91 -19.46
N VAL A 81 -3.35 9.18 -19.77
CA VAL A 81 -2.11 9.87 -19.39
C VAL A 81 -2.28 10.27 -17.93
N ILE A 82 -1.88 9.35 -17.05
CA ILE A 82 -1.53 9.69 -15.67
C ILE A 82 -0.54 10.85 -15.77
N SER A 83 -0.94 12.04 -15.31
CA SER A 83 -0.11 13.23 -15.30
C SER A 83 1.28 12.91 -14.74
N ALA A 84 2.34 13.47 -15.32
CA ALA A 84 3.73 13.15 -14.93
C ALA A 84 4.01 13.29 -13.42
N GLY A 85 3.21 14.08 -12.69
CA GLY A 85 3.29 14.22 -11.24
C GLY A 85 2.61 13.09 -10.42
N SER A 86 1.58 12.40 -10.94
CA SER A 86 0.92 11.30 -10.21
C SER A 86 1.58 9.93 -10.45
N GLY A 87 2.43 9.82 -11.47
CA GLY A 87 3.28 8.64 -11.68
C GLY A 87 4.24 8.40 -10.50
N SER A 88 4.85 9.45 -9.95
CA SER A 88 5.74 9.32 -8.79
C SER A 88 5.00 8.88 -7.53
N SER A 89 3.79 9.40 -7.29
CA SER A 89 2.97 9.07 -6.12
C SER A 89 2.49 7.62 -6.18
N PHE A 90 2.13 7.12 -7.37
CA PHE A 90 1.80 5.71 -7.57
C PHE A 90 3.00 4.79 -7.30
N THR A 91 4.17 5.10 -7.86
CA THR A 91 5.41 4.32 -7.59
C THR A 91 5.76 4.30 -6.11
N GLN A 92 5.60 5.42 -5.40
CA GLN A 92 5.87 5.49 -3.96
C GLN A 92 4.89 4.64 -3.14
N LEU A 93 3.60 4.60 -3.50
CA LEU A 93 2.62 3.70 -2.88
C LEU A 93 2.97 2.23 -3.10
N ILE A 94 3.43 1.86 -4.30
CA ILE A 94 3.88 0.49 -4.59
C ILE A 94 5.11 0.12 -3.75
N ASN A 95 6.10 1.02 -3.64
CA ASN A 95 7.28 0.80 -2.80
C ASN A 95 6.90 0.63 -1.33
N LEU A 96 5.93 1.40 -0.83
CA LEU A 96 5.40 1.26 0.53
C LEU A 96 4.73 -0.11 0.73
N ALA A 97 3.93 -0.57 -0.23
CA ALA A 97 3.32 -1.90 -0.18
C ALA A 97 4.37 -3.02 -0.19
N GLN A 98 5.45 -2.87 -0.95
CA GLN A 98 6.59 -3.79 -0.93
C GLN A 98 7.28 -3.82 0.45
N ALA A 99 7.48 -2.66 1.07
CA ALA A 99 8.03 -2.59 2.43
C ALA A 99 7.15 -3.34 3.44
N VAL A 100 5.82 -3.19 3.36
CA VAL A 100 4.87 -3.95 4.20
C VAL A 100 5.00 -5.45 3.97
N ASN A 101 5.09 -5.89 2.71
CA ASN A 101 5.30 -7.31 2.38
C ASN A 101 6.60 -7.85 2.97
N PHE A 102 7.70 -7.10 2.88
CA PHE A 102 8.97 -7.50 3.47
C PHE A 102 8.94 -7.54 5.01
N ALA A 103 8.22 -6.61 5.66
CA ALA A 103 8.01 -6.65 7.11
C ALA A 103 7.27 -7.94 7.53
N MET A 104 6.16 -8.25 6.86
CA MET A 104 5.36 -9.46 7.14
C MET A 104 6.16 -10.74 6.88
N GLU A 105 6.92 -10.78 5.79
CA GLU A 105 7.77 -11.93 5.45
C GLU A 105 8.91 -12.12 6.46
N GLY A 106 9.52 -11.02 6.93
CA GLY A 106 10.47 -11.05 8.04
C GLY A 106 9.84 -11.63 9.30
N SER A 107 8.65 -11.16 9.70
CA SER A 107 7.94 -11.66 10.87
C SER A 107 7.65 -13.16 10.78
N ARG A 108 7.15 -13.62 9.62
CA ARG A 108 6.85 -15.03 9.36
C ARG A 108 8.11 -15.89 9.41
N LYS A 109 9.17 -15.48 8.70
CA LYS A 109 10.45 -16.22 8.67
C LYS A 109 11.11 -16.26 10.04
N SER A 110 10.99 -15.20 10.84
CA SER A 110 11.48 -15.16 12.21
C SER A 110 10.82 -16.25 13.08
N ARG A 111 9.49 -16.36 13.04
CA ARG A 111 8.74 -17.39 13.78
C ARG A 111 9.06 -18.81 13.32
N VAL A 112 9.15 -19.03 12.00
CA VAL A 112 9.52 -20.32 11.43
C VAL A 112 10.92 -20.74 11.87
N ALA A 113 11.89 -19.83 11.80
CA ALA A 113 13.27 -20.10 12.22
C ALA A 113 13.38 -20.38 13.72
N PHE A 114 12.56 -19.73 14.56
CA PHE A 114 12.48 -19.99 15.99
C PHE A 114 11.91 -21.39 16.29
N ALA A 115 10.77 -21.73 15.68
CA ALA A 115 10.12 -23.02 15.87
C ALA A 115 10.98 -24.20 15.40
N ALA A 116 11.82 -24.01 14.39
CA ALA A 116 12.75 -25.03 13.90
C ALA A 116 13.89 -25.36 14.89
N VAL A 117 14.21 -24.46 15.82
CA VAL A 117 15.27 -24.69 16.83
C VAL A 117 14.71 -25.13 18.18
N TYR A 118 13.51 -24.66 18.51
CA TYR A 118 12.92 -24.90 19.82
C TYR A 118 11.55 -25.58 19.66
N PRO A 119 11.55 -26.89 19.32
CA PRO A 119 10.33 -27.66 19.13
C PRO A 119 9.67 -28.00 20.48
N GLY A 120 9.00 -27.01 21.08
CA GLY A 120 8.10 -27.22 22.22
C GLY A 120 8.76 -27.51 23.58
N PRO A 121 7.95 -27.74 24.63
CA PRO A 121 8.40 -27.70 26.03
C PRO A 121 9.26 -28.88 26.50
N GLY A 122 9.50 -29.88 25.65
CA GLY A 122 10.12 -31.16 26.02
C GLY A 122 11.65 -31.14 26.10
N ASP A 123 12.31 -30.26 25.36
CA ASP A 123 13.78 -30.27 25.24
C ASP A 123 14.44 -29.32 26.25
N SER A 124 15.13 -29.93 27.22
CA SER A 124 15.69 -29.27 28.41
C SER A 124 17.02 -28.54 28.16
N GLN A 125 17.60 -28.62 26.96
CA GLN A 125 19.01 -28.28 26.77
C GLN A 125 19.31 -26.82 26.42
N CYS A 126 18.30 -25.95 26.21
CA CYS A 126 18.56 -24.51 25.99
C CYS A 126 17.36 -23.62 26.38
N LYS A 127 16.81 -23.81 27.59
CA LYS A 127 15.68 -22.98 28.07
C LYS A 127 16.02 -21.50 28.09
N GLU A 128 17.22 -21.12 28.52
CA GLU A 128 17.61 -19.71 28.65
C GLU A 128 17.84 -19.02 27.30
N GLY A 129 18.53 -19.68 26.36
CA GLY A 129 18.68 -19.18 24.98
C GLY A 129 17.33 -19.07 24.27
N ALA A 130 16.47 -20.07 24.39
CA ALA A 130 15.12 -20.04 23.82
C ALA A 130 14.27 -18.89 24.39
N LEU A 131 14.30 -18.67 25.70
CA LEU A 131 13.58 -17.59 26.36
C LEU A 131 14.12 -16.22 25.95
N SER A 132 15.44 -16.07 25.85
CA SER A 132 16.08 -14.81 25.43
C SER A 132 15.76 -14.47 23.98
N VAL A 133 15.83 -15.45 23.07
CA VAL A 133 15.42 -15.27 21.68
C VAL A 133 13.94 -14.91 21.61
N LYS A 134 13.07 -15.68 22.28
CA LYS A 134 11.63 -15.39 22.31
C LYS A 134 11.33 -13.97 22.81
N LYS A 135 12.01 -13.52 23.87
CA LYS A 135 11.89 -12.16 24.40
C LYS A 135 12.25 -11.10 23.36
N ALA A 136 13.30 -11.32 22.57
CA ALA A 136 13.67 -10.41 21.47
C ALA A 136 12.62 -10.44 20.34
N LEU A 137 12.05 -11.60 20.03
CA LEU A 137 11.03 -11.74 18.98
C LEU A 137 9.69 -11.10 19.35
N ASP A 138 9.28 -11.22 20.61
CA ASP A 138 8.04 -10.62 21.14
C ASP A 138 8.19 -9.12 21.43
N PHE A 139 9.40 -8.57 21.27
CA PHE A 139 9.65 -7.16 21.53
C PHE A 139 9.00 -6.24 20.49
N ASN A 140 8.54 -5.09 20.98
CA ASN A 140 7.88 -4.06 20.18
C ASN A 140 8.85 -3.42 19.17
N PHE A 141 8.34 -3.04 18.00
CA PHE A 141 9.14 -2.42 16.93
C PHE A 141 9.39 -0.91 17.15
N GLN A 142 8.70 -0.25 18.10
CA GLN A 142 8.84 1.19 18.33
C GLN A 142 10.19 1.53 18.98
N ASP A 143 10.65 0.73 19.94
CA ASP A 143 11.92 0.91 20.64
C ASP A 143 13.03 0.08 19.96
N VAL A 144 13.72 0.69 18.98
CA VAL A 144 14.78 0.01 18.24
C VAL A 144 16.00 -0.26 19.12
N ASP A 145 16.34 0.67 20.03
CA ASP A 145 17.48 0.50 20.93
C ASP A 145 17.24 -0.63 21.95
N GLY A 146 16.01 -0.73 22.47
CA GLY A 146 15.57 -1.84 23.31
C GLY A 146 15.66 -3.18 22.58
N LEU A 147 15.23 -3.23 21.31
CA LEU A 147 15.34 -4.42 20.48
C LEU A 147 16.80 -4.82 20.30
N LEU A 148 17.69 -3.89 19.95
CA LEU A 148 19.11 -4.18 19.71
C LEU A 148 19.81 -4.72 20.97
N ARG A 149 19.46 -4.19 22.15
CA ARG A 149 19.94 -4.74 23.43
C ARG A 149 19.49 -6.19 23.63
N LEU A 150 18.22 -6.49 23.38
CA LEU A 150 17.70 -7.86 23.51
C LEU A 150 18.30 -8.82 22.47
N VAL A 151 18.50 -8.36 21.24
CA VAL A 151 19.16 -9.14 20.19
C VAL A 151 20.59 -9.47 20.59
N ARG A 152 21.34 -8.53 21.17
CA ARG A 152 22.71 -8.80 21.67
C ARG A 152 22.70 -9.86 22.77
N VAL A 153 21.85 -9.69 23.79
CA VAL A 153 21.73 -10.67 24.90
C VAL A 153 21.33 -12.05 24.36
N ALA A 154 20.39 -12.11 23.42
CA ALA A 154 19.98 -13.36 22.80
C ALA A 154 21.11 -14.00 21.98
N MET A 155 21.92 -13.21 21.25
CA MET A 155 23.09 -13.70 20.51
C MET A 155 24.14 -14.30 21.43
N GLU A 156 24.41 -13.66 22.57
CA GLU A 156 25.32 -14.18 23.60
C GLU A 156 24.77 -15.50 24.16
N ALA A 157 23.48 -15.56 24.50
CA ALA A 157 22.83 -16.75 25.06
C ALA A 157 22.75 -17.96 24.12
N ILE A 158 22.80 -17.77 22.80
CA ILE A 158 22.83 -18.86 21.81
C ILE A 158 24.24 -19.23 21.35
N SER A 159 25.26 -18.48 21.79
CA SER A 159 26.68 -18.74 21.48
C SER A 159 27.40 -19.59 22.53
N HIS A 160 26.73 -19.82 23.66
CA HIS A 160 27.14 -20.73 24.74
C HIS A 160 26.35 -22.05 24.65
#